data_AF-A0A2E6YHW6-F1
#
_entry.id   AF-A0A2E6YHW6-F1
#
_cell.length_a   1.000
_cell.length_b   1.000
_cell.length_c   1.000
_cell.angle_alpha   90.00
_cell.angle_beta   90.00
_cell.angle_gamma   90.00
#
_symmetry.space_group_name_H-M   'P 1'
#
loop_
_entity.id
_entity.type
_entity.pdbx_description
1 polymer ?
#
loop_
_entity_poly.entity_id
_entity_poly.type
_entity_poly.pdbx_seq_one_letter_code
_entity_poly.pdbx_strand_id
1 'polypeptide(L)'
;MSKEQEEAKKLMSLGYRVTSRKHTTVSRIDKSDWKEVMAKSHCPYDIEEGRAWVNVLSEREAEDFYRRVISKDRLKVSEETMKLIENSNSAITGYIEVEK
;
A
#
# COMPACT_ATOMS: atom_id res chain seq x y z
N MET A 1 -18.33 2.69 19.47
CA MET A 1 -16.99 2.41 18.92
C MET A 1 -16.09 3.55 19.34
N SER A 2 -14.81 3.28 19.65
CA SER A 2 -13.87 4.36 19.93
C SER A 2 -13.53 5.12 18.65
N LYS A 3 -13.02 6.34 18.78
CA LYS A 3 -12.61 7.18 17.63
C LYS A 3 -11.55 6.48 16.78
N GLU A 4 -10.63 5.78 17.42
CA GLU A 4 -9.53 5.03 16.81
C GLU A 4 -10.04 3.83 16.01
N GLN A 5 -11.09 3.16 16.50
CA GLN A 5 -11.73 2.07 15.77
C GLN A 5 -12.43 2.55 14.50
N GLU A 6 -13.09 3.71 14.57
CA GLU A 6 -13.75 4.31 13.41
C GLU A 6 -12.71 4.77 12.37
N GLU A 7 -11.65 5.44 12.82
CA GLU A 7 -10.54 5.85 11.97
C GLU A 7 -9.85 4.65 11.30
N ALA A 8 -9.52 3.60 12.07
CA ALA A 8 -8.89 2.40 11.53
C ALA A 8 -9.76 1.73 10.49
N LYS A 9 -11.07 1.60 10.73
CA LYS A 9 -12.02 1.05 9.75
C LYS A 9 -12.07 1.88 8.48
N LYS A 10 -12.15 3.20 8.60
CA LYS A 10 -12.12 4.12 7.45
C LYS A 10 -10.82 3.98 6.66
N LEU A 11 -9.67 3.96 7.32
CA LEU A 11 -8.39 3.79 6.64
C LEU A 11 -8.29 2.45 5.93
N MET A 12 -8.73 1.37 6.58
CA MET A 12 -8.73 0.04 5.96
C MET A 12 -9.67 -0.05 4.75
N SER A 13 -10.84 0.61 4.79
CA SER A 13 -11.76 0.65 3.64
C SER A 13 -11.22 1.45 2.46
N LEU A 14 -10.33 2.41 2.72
CA LEU A 14 -9.62 3.19 1.69
C LEU A 14 -8.36 2.48 1.17
N GLY A 15 -8.07 1.27 1.65
CA GLY A 15 -6.93 0.45 1.22
C GLY A 15 -5.62 0.71 1.95
N TYR A 16 -5.64 1.51 3.02
CA TYR A 16 -4.43 1.73 3.83
C TYR A 16 -4.06 0.46 4.61
N ARG A 17 -2.75 0.22 4.68
CA ARG A 17 -2.14 -0.84 5.47
C ARG A 17 -0.88 -0.33 6.16
N VAL A 18 -0.52 -0.98 7.26
CA VAL A 18 0.69 -0.61 8.02
C VAL A 18 1.94 -0.95 7.20
N THR A 19 2.74 0.06 6.91
CA THR A 19 4.04 -0.07 6.21
C THR A 19 5.22 0.09 7.17
N SER A 20 5.05 0.83 8.27
CA SER A 20 6.04 0.92 9.34
C SER A 20 5.41 1.11 10.70
N ARG A 21 5.59 0.13 11.59
CA ARG A 21 5.16 0.25 12.99
C ARG A 21 5.98 1.25 13.79
N LYS A 22 7.30 1.26 13.56
CA LYS A 22 8.23 2.17 14.25
C LYS A 22 7.93 3.64 13.97
N HIS A 23 7.45 3.95 12.76
CA HIS A 23 7.15 5.32 12.33
C HIS A 23 5.64 5.62 12.28
N THR A 24 4.82 4.72 12.84
CA THR A 24 3.35 4.78 12.82
C THR A 24 2.76 5.15 11.46
N THR A 25 3.35 4.59 10.40
CA THR A 25 3.06 4.95 9.01
C THR A 25 2.18 3.89 8.36
N VAL A 26 1.11 4.35 7.74
CA VAL A 26 0.27 3.56 6.85
C VAL A 26 0.35 4.13 5.43
N SER A 27 0.29 3.24 4.43
CA SER A 27 0.23 3.64 3.02
C SER A 27 -0.81 2.80 2.30
N ARG A 28 -1.26 3.27 1.14
CA ARG A 28 -2.14 2.53 0.24
C ARG A 28 -1.59 2.48 -1.17
N ILE A 29 -2.21 1.70 -2.04
CA ILE A 29 -1.98 1.78 -3.48
C ILE A 29 -2.77 2.99 -3.98
N ASP A 30 -2.06 4.00 -4.46
CA ASP A 30 -2.58 5.33 -4.79
C ASP A 30 -2.87 5.53 -6.28
N LYS A 31 -2.58 4.53 -7.11
CA LYS A 31 -2.73 4.57 -8.57
C LYS A 31 -3.38 3.30 -9.10
N SER A 32 -4.25 3.43 -10.09
CA SER A 32 -4.88 2.29 -10.78
C SER A 32 -3.88 1.51 -11.63
N ASP A 33 -2.89 2.19 -12.22
CA ASP A 33 -1.81 1.62 -13.04
C ASP A 33 -0.56 1.24 -12.21
N TRP A 34 -0.73 0.95 -10.92
CA TRP A 34 0.38 0.78 -9.97
C TRP A 34 1.43 -0.27 -10.37
N LYS A 35 1.04 -1.36 -11.05
CA LYS A 35 1.99 -2.37 -11.56
C LYS A 35 2.88 -1.85 -12.68
N GLU A 36 2.34 -1.03 -13.58
CA GLU A 36 3.13 -0.36 -14.64
C GLU A 36 4.09 0.66 -14.04
N VAL A 37 3.61 1.44 -13.06
CA VAL A 37 4.45 2.38 -12.32
C VAL A 37 5.58 1.65 -11.59
N MET A 38 5.27 0.49 -11.01
CA MET A 38 6.24 -0.36 -10.33
C MET A 38 7.28 -0.93 -11.29
N ALA A 39 6.86 -1.46 -12.44
CA ALA A 39 7.75 -1.94 -13.49
C ALA A 39 8.70 -0.83 -13.96
N LYS A 40 8.16 0.36 -14.28
CA LYS A 40 8.95 1.52 -14.71
C LYS A 40 9.88 2.04 -13.61
N SER A 41 9.48 1.95 -12.35
CA SER A 41 10.34 2.33 -11.22
C SER A 41 11.48 1.34 -11.00
N HIS A 42 11.28 0.06 -11.32
CA HIS A 42 12.30 -0.97 -11.17
C HIS A 42 13.32 -0.92 -12.30
N CYS A 43 12.85 -0.93 -13.55
CA CYS A 43 13.69 -0.81 -14.73
C CYS A 43 13.19 0.35 -15.62
N PRO A 44 13.74 1.57 -15.47
CA PRO A 44 13.26 2.74 -16.21
C PRO A 44 13.68 2.75 -17.69
N TYR A 45 14.70 1.95 -18.05
CA TYR A 45 15.24 1.89 -19.41
C TYR A 45 14.73 0.69 -20.22
N ASP A 46 14.15 -0.32 -19.55
CA ASP A 46 13.52 -1.48 -20.18
C ASP A 46 12.24 -1.86 -19.43
N ILE A 47 11.09 -1.45 -19.98
CA ILE A 47 9.79 -1.69 -19.35
C ILE A 47 9.41 -3.18 -19.35
N GLU A 48 9.88 -3.96 -20.32
CA GLU A 48 9.55 -5.39 -20.43
C GLU A 48 10.29 -6.18 -19.36
N GLU A 49 11.55 -5.84 -19.08
CA GLU A 49 12.29 -6.37 -17.92
C GLU A 49 11.60 -5.98 -16.60
N GLY A 50 11.17 -4.73 -16.46
CA GLY A 50 10.41 -4.27 -15.30
C GLY A 50 9.11 -5.04 -15.09
N ARG A 51 8.35 -5.28 -16.17
CA ARG A 51 7.11 -6.09 -16.14
C ARG A 51 7.39 -7.54 -15.80
N ALA A 52 8.45 -8.13 -16.35
CA ALA A 52 8.87 -9.49 -16.04
C ALA A 52 9.17 -9.63 -14.54
N TRP A 53 9.87 -8.67 -13.95
CA TRP A 53 10.13 -8.64 -12.50
C TRP A 53 8.83 -8.56 -11.68
N VAL A 54 7.91 -7.65 -12.02
CA VAL A 54 6.61 -7.55 -11.32
C VAL A 54 5.81 -8.85 -11.41
N ASN A 55 5.84 -9.53 -12.56
CA ASN A 55 5.12 -10.79 -12.77
C ASN A 55 5.71 -11.99 -12.01
N VAL A 56 6.97 -11.93 -11.60
CA VAL A 56 7.60 -12.98 -10.77
C VAL A 56 7.20 -12.84 -9.29
N LEU A 57 6.87 -11.63 -8.85
CA LEU A 57 6.39 -11.41 -7.49
C LEU A 57 4.98 -11.97 -7.31
N SER A 58 4.69 -12.52 -6.12
CA SER A 58 3.28 -12.74 -5.76
C SER A 58 2.56 -11.39 -5.66
N GLU A 59 1.25 -11.37 -5.91
CA GLU A 59 0.44 -10.15 -5.84
C GLU A 59 0.67 -9.42 -4.50
N ARG A 60 0.70 -10.18 -3.40
CA ARG A 60 0.93 -9.67 -2.05
C ARG A 60 2.30 -9.02 -1.87
N GLU A 61 3.35 -9.59 -2.43
CA GLU A 61 4.70 -9.01 -2.38
C GLU A 61 4.79 -7.75 -3.24
N ALA A 62 4.14 -7.76 -4.41
CA ALA A 62 4.08 -6.59 -5.28
C ALA A 62 3.36 -5.42 -4.60
N GLU A 63 2.22 -5.67 -3.96
CA GLU A 63 1.48 -4.65 -3.21
C GLU A 63 2.30 -4.10 -2.03
N ASP A 64 2.95 -4.98 -1.25
CA ASP A 64 3.75 -4.55 -0.10
C ASP A 64 4.93 -3.68 -0.54
N PHE A 65 5.62 -4.09 -1.60
CA PHE A 65 6.69 -3.29 -2.19
C PHE A 65 6.17 -1.92 -2.64
N TYR A 66 5.06 -1.89 -3.39
CA TYR A 66 4.49 -0.65 -3.88
C TYR A 66 4.14 0.29 -2.72
N ARG A 67 3.43 -0.18 -1.69
CA ARG A 67 3.03 0.63 -0.53
C ARG A 67 4.23 1.20 0.25
N ARG A 68 5.31 0.43 0.37
CA ARG A 68 6.52 0.82 1.13
C ARG A 68 7.45 1.75 0.36
N VAL A 69 7.61 1.50 -0.94
CA VAL A 69 8.66 2.13 -1.75
C VAL A 69 8.10 3.21 -2.66
N ILE A 70 7.02 2.93 -3.39
CA ILE A 70 6.58 3.75 -4.52
C ILE A 70 5.43 4.69 -4.14
N SER A 71 4.47 4.20 -3.36
CA SER A 71 3.26 4.96 -3.00
C SER A 71 3.63 6.30 -2.38
N LYS A 72 2.96 7.35 -2.85
CA LYS A 72 3.09 8.71 -2.32
C LYS A 72 2.01 9.04 -1.30
N ASP A 73 0.95 8.24 -1.25
CA ASP A 73 -0.12 8.40 -0.28
C ASP A 73 0.20 7.64 1.02
N ARG A 74 0.86 8.38 1.93
CA ARG A 74 1.32 7.89 3.24
C ARG A 74 0.78 8.79 4.33
N LEU A 75 0.25 8.19 5.39
CA LEU A 75 -0.28 8.90 6.56
C LEU A 75 0.42 8.42 7.82
N LYS A 76 0.61 9.34 8.77
CA LYS A 76 0.94 9.01 10.16
C LYS A 76 -0.36 8.87 10.94
N VAL A 77 -0.45 7.81 11.74
CA VAL A 77 -1.58 7.54 12.63
C VAL A 77 -1.10 7.45 14.08
N SER A 78 -2.03 7.45 15.02
CA SER A 78 -1.74 7.14 16.43
C SER A 78 -1.33 5.67 16.59
N GLU A 79 -0.66 5.33 17.70
CA GLU A 79 -0.29 3.94 17.98
C GLU A 79 -1.51 3.05 18.21
N GLU A 80 -2.57 3.61 18.78
CA GLU A 80 -3.85 2.95 19.04
C GLU A 80 -4.56 2.61 17.74
N THR A 81 -4.68 3.56 16.82
CA THR A 81 -5.26 3.33 15.48
C THR A 81 -4.39 2.32 14.71
N MET A 82 -3.06 2.43 14.78
CA MET A 82 -2.15 1.52 14.09
C MET A 82 -2.30 0.05 14.53
N LYS A 83 -2.54 -0.21 15.82
CA LYS A 83 -2.75 -1.58 16.35
C LYS A 83 -3.97 -2.26 15.75
N LEU A 84 -4.92 -1.48 15.23
CA LEU A 84 -6.18 -1.94 14.65
C LEU A 84 -6.11 -2.14 13.14
N ILE A 85 -5.09 -1.60 12.47
CA ILE A 85 -4.91 -1.70 11.02
C ILE A 85 -4.02 -2.91 10.70
N GLU A 86 -4.43 -3.66 9.69
CA GLU A 86 -3.68 -4.80 9.18
C GLU A 86 -2.32 -4.40 8.56
N ASN A 87 -1.35 -5.31 8.62
CA ASN A 87 -0.05 -5.11 7.99
C ASN A 87 -0.16 -5.13 6.47
N SER A 88 0.73 -4.41 5.80
CA SER A 88 0.78 -4.37 4.33
C SER A 88 1.01 -5.74 3.68
N ASN A 89 1.68 -6.66 4.36
CA ASN A 89 1.93 -8.01 3.87
C ASN A 89 0.87 -9.05 4.29
N SER A 90 -0.24 -8.66 4.93
CA SER A 90 -1.22 -9.63 5.44
C SER A 90 -2.38 -9.93 4.47
N ALA A 91 -2.70 -9.03 3.55
CA ALA A 91 -3.80 -9.21 2.59
C ALA A 91 -3.53 -8.49 1.27
N ILE A 92 -4.10 -9.03 0.20
CA ILE A 92 -4.17 -8.42 -1.14
C ILE A 92 -5.38 -7.48 -1.14
N THR A 93 -5.20 -6.20 -1.47
CA THR A 93 -6.29 -5.21 -1.51
C THR A 93 -6.44 -4.53 -2.87
N GLY A 94 -5.38 -4.51 -3.67
CA GLY A 94 -5.30 -3.73 -4.90
C GLY A 94 -5.43 -2.22 -4.70
N TYR A 95 -5.60 -1.54 -5.82
CA TYR A 95 -6.04 -0.15 -5.87
C TYR A 95 -7.52 -0.06 -5.50
N ILE A 96 -7.84 0.84 -4.56
CA ILE A 96 -9.22 1.16 -4.19
C ILE A 96 -9.48 2.58 -4.64
N GLU A 97 -10.43 2.75 -5.56
CA GLU A 97 -10.90 4.05 -5.99
C GLU A 97 -11.60 4.74 -4.81
N VAL A 98 -11.24 6.00 -4.59
CA VAL A 98 -11.82 6.81 -3.53
C VAL A 98 -12.38 8.05 -4.17
N GLU A 99 -13.71 8.12 -4.20
CA GLU A 99 -14.43 9.33 -4.58
C GLU A 99 -14.02 10.45 -3.62
N LYS A 100 -13.52 11.55 -4.19
CA LYS A 100 -13.06 12.73 -3.45
C LYS A 100 -14.21 13.68 -3.16
#